data_AF-A0A7V1EJ25-F1
#
_entry.id   AF-A0A7V1EJ25-F1
#
_cell.length_a   1.000
_cell.length_b   1.000
_cell.length_c   1.000
_cell.angle_alpha   90.00
_cell.angle_beta   90.00
_cell.angle_gamma   90.00
#
_symmetry.space_group_name_H-M   'P 1'
#
loop_
_entity.id
_entity.type
_entity.pdbx_description
1 polymer ?
#
loop_
_entity_poly.entity_id
_entity_poly.type
_entity_poly.pdbx_seq_one_letter_code
_entity_poly.pdbx_strand_id
1 'polypeptide(L)'
;RALTYFATFSVDLEIGALRKHEFGEFKDPAEKNQVRKFARKYGRYNKLLTPMSKYYASEMSMRVANDTIAVMGGSGYMKDYPAERHLRDSRITTIYEGTSQLQVIAAVAGVVSGTCATVLEELLEKPTTTDAWGPEIAPLIEQIREGVAIMGECVEFTKSQLGQYKDLVARKLVDIAIVLIVAVLFCDHAASDQDDWGRKKLTVAKHWLAWKMPCCHMLAEQILSGNAEIINEFETLAGPVPVVE
;
A
#
# COMPACT_ATOMS: atom_id res chain seq x y z
N ARG A 1 -3.00 -3.64 -9.61
CA ARG A 1 -2.26 -2.82 -10.60
C ARG A 1 -2.30 -1.32 -10.29
N ALA A 2 -3.42 -0.76 -9.82
CA ALA A 2 -3.56 0.68 -9.54
C ALA A 2 -2.38 1.29 -8.73
N LEU A 3 -2.04 0.70 -7.58
CA LEU A 3 -0.91 1.16 -6.77
C LEU A 3 0.43 1.18 -7.52
N THR A 4 0.70 0.17 -8.34
CA THR A 4 1.93 0.11 -9.14
C THR A 4 1.99 1.23 -10.17
N TYR A 5 0.91 1.47 -10.90
CA TYR A 5 0.85 2.60 -11.84
C TYR A 5 1.01 3.94 -11.15
N PHE A 6 0.37 4.13 -9.99
CA PHE A 6 0.48 5.36 -9.22
C PHE A 6 1.90 5.58 -8.67
N ALA A 7 2.55 4.52 -8.21
CA ALA A 7 3.94 4.57 -7.77
C ALA A 7 4.89 4.90 -8.93
N THR A 8 4.74 4.26 -10.10
CA THR A 8 5.58 4.57 -11.27
C THR A 8 5.36 5.99 -11.78
N PHE A 9 4.11 6.45 -11.82
CA PHE A 9 3.78 7.82 -12.19
C PHE A 9 4.44 8.84 -11.24
N SER A 10 4.42 8.57 -9.94
CA SER A 10 5.09 9.40 -8.93
C SER A 10 6.62 9.42 -9.10
N VAL A 11 7.22 8.31 -9.54
CA VAL A 11 8.66 8.23 -9.89
C VAL A 11 8.96 9.06 -11.12
N ASP A 12 8.14 8.98 -12.17
CA ASP A 12 8.33 9.76 -13.39
C ASP A 12 8.22 11.28 -13.11
N LEU A 13 7.29 11.68 -12.23
CA LEU A 13 7.15 13.07 -11.79
C LEU A 13 8.37 13.58 -11.01
N GLU A 14 8.95 12.76 -10.13
CA GLU A 14 10.21 13.10 -9.45
C GLU A 14 11.36 13.26 -10.45
N ILE A 15 11.57 12.25 -11.30
CA ILE A 15 12.70 12.24 -12.26
C ILE A 15 12.57 13.41 -13.24
N GLY A 16 11.37 13.67 -13.76
CA GLY A 16 11.09 14.80 -14.63
C GLY A 16 11.41 16.13 -13.95
N ALA A 17 11.00 16.30 -12.70
CA ALA A 17 11.29 17.51 -11.93
C ALA A 17 12.78 17.67 -11.59
N LEU A 18 13.48 16.58 -11.26
CA LEU A 18 14.93 16.59 -11.03
C LEU A 18 15.69 17.00 -12.30
N ARG A 19 15.33 16.41 -13.45
CA ARG A 19 15.91 16.78 -14.76
C ARG A 19 15.63 18.24 -15.10
N LYS A 20 14.39 18.72 -14.89
CA LYS A 20 14.06 20.13 -15.09
C LYS A 20 14.87 21.03 -14.16
N HIS A 21 15.08 20.63 -12.89
CA HIS A 21 15.88 21.41 -11.94
C HIS A 21 17.37 21.47 -12.31
N GLU A 22 17.92 20.38 -12.84
CA GLU A 22 19.34 20.26 -13.20
C GLU A 22 19.69 20.94 -14.53
N PHE A 23 18.88 20.69 -15.56
CA PHE A 23 19.17 21.12 -16.94
C PHE A 23 18.24 22.21 -17.48
N GLY A 24 17.18 22.57 -16.74
CA GLY A 24 16.21 23.57 -17.19
C GLY A 24 16.78 24.99 -17.13
N GLU A 25 16.45 25.78 -18.15
CA GLU A 25 16.69 27.22 -18.16
C GLU A 25 15.61 27.93 -17.33
N PHE A 26 15.97 28.40 -16.13
CA PHE A 26 15.07 29.16 -15.27
C PHE A 26 15.34 30.65 -15.38
N LYS A 27 14.36 31.41 -15.88
CA LYS A 27 14.42 32.89 -15.89
C LYS A 27 14.09 33.48 -14.52
N ASP A 28 13.26 32.78 -13.73
CA ASP A 28 12.83 33.19 -12.41
C ASP A 28 13.37 32.22 -11.33
N PRO A 29 14.15 32.70 -10.33
CA PRO A 29 14.56 31.91 -9.18
C PRO A 29 13.40 31.24 -8.41
N ALA A 30 12.20 31.84 -8.42
CA ALA A 30 11.03 31.27 -7.76
C ALA A 30 10.56 29.99 -8.46
N GLU A 31 10.56 29.95 -9.79
CA GLU A 31 10.23 28.76 -10.58
C GLU A 31 11.21 27.62 -10.27
N LYS A 32 12.52 27.91 -10.24
CA LYS A 32 13.54 26.91 -9.88
C LYS A 32 13.29 26.32 -8.50
N ASN A 33 12.92 27.16 -7.52
CA ASN A 33 12.62 26.71 -6.17
C ASN A 33 11.32 25.87 -6.12
N GLN A 34 10.30 26.20 -6.90
CA GLN A 34 9.07 25.41 -7.01
C GLN A 34 9.36 24.01 -7.57
N VAL A 35 10.13 23.91 -8.66
CA VAL A 35 10.53 22.61 -9.22
C VAL A 35 11.32 21.78 -8.19
N ARG A 36 12.23 22.41 -7.44
CA ARG A 36 12.96 21.73 -6.36
C ARG A 36 12.03 21.21 -5.26
N LYS A 37 11.02 21.99 -4.85
CA LYS A 37 10.03 21.56 -3.86
C LYS A 37 9.18 20.41 -4.38
N PHE A 38 8.78 20.46 -5.65
CA PHE A 38 8.03 19.39 -6.32
C PHE A 38 8.83 18.09 -6.35
N ALA A 39 10.10 18.13 -6.77
CA ALA A 39 10.99 16.96 -6.74
C ALA A 39 11.10 16.37 -5.32
N ARG A 40 11.30 17.21 -4.30
CA ARG A 40 11.36 16.76 -2.89
C ARG A 40 10.05 16.15 -2.41
N LYS A 41 8.90 16.67 -2.85
CA LYS A 41 7.58 16.12 -2.52
C LYS A 41 7.47 14.69 -3.06
N TYR A 42 7.66 14.49 -4.37
CA TYR A 42 7.54 13.18 -4.97
C TYR A 42 8.65 12.21 -4.53
N GLY A 43 9.86 12.69 -4.23
CA GLY A 43 10.89 11.85 -3.60
C GLY A 43 10.50 11.30 -2.24
N ARG A 44 9.68 12.03 -1.46
CA ARG A 44 9.08 11.47 -0.23
C ARG A 44 7.98 10.45 -0.54
N TYR A 45 7.17 10.70 -1.57
CA TYR A 45 6.13 9.77 -1.99
C TYR A 45 6.73 8.46 -2.50
N ASN A 46 7.80 8.52 -3.28
CA ASN A 46 8.43 7.33 -3.86
C ASN A 46 9.07 6.44 -2.78
N LYS A 47 9.65 7.04 -1.72
CA LYS A 47 10.11 6.27 -0.54
C LYS A 47 9.00 5.50 0.18
N LEU A 48 7.75 5.94 0.04
CA LEU A 48 6.57 5.26 0.57
C LEU A 48 5.96 4.28 -0.44
N LEU A 49 5.68 4.75 -1.66
CA LEU A 49 4.86 4.06 -2.65
C LEU A 49 5.60 2.92 -3.35
N THR A 50 6.89 3.07 -3.65
CA THR A 50 7.68 2.02 -4.31
C THR A 50 7.77 0.75 -3.46
N PRO A 51 8.14 0.81 -2.16
CA PRO A 51 8.17 -0.40 -1.34
C PRO A 51 6.77 -1.00 -1.11
N MET A 52 5.75 -0.16 -0.90
CA MET A 52 4.34 -0.62 -0.82
C MET A 52 3.92 -1.37 -2.07
N SER A 53 4.27 -0.86 -3.25
CA SER A 53 3.92 -1.47 -4.53
C SER A 53 4.59 -2.84 -4.69
N LYS A 54 5.90 -2.94 -4.45
CA LYS A 54 6.66 -4.20 -4.54
C LYS A 54 6.10 -5.24 -3.57
N TYR A 55 5.97 -4.86 -2.30
CA TYR A 55 5.43 -5.71 -1.25
C TYR A 55 4.05 -6.24 -1.62
N TYR A 56 3.10 -5.35 -1.93
CA TYR A 56 1.73 -5.75 -2.18
C TYR A 56 1.59 -6.60 -3.45
N ALA A 57 2.28 -6.22 -4.53
CA ALA A 57 2.18 -6.93 -5.80
C ALA A 57 2.79 -8.35 -5.71
N SER A 58 3.91 -8.51 -5.01
CA SER A 58 4.56 -9.82 -4.85
C SER A 58 3.74 -10.78 -3.98
N GLU A 59 3.28 -10.33 -2.81
CA GLU A 59 2.40 -11.11 -1.93
C GLU A 59 1.06 -11.45 -2.62
N MET A 60 0.49 -10.51 -3.38
CA MET A 60 -0.72 -10.76 -4.16
C MET A 60 -0.48 -11.79 -5.27
N SER A 61 0.66 -11.72 -5.96
CA SER A 61 1.01 -12.69 -7.01
C SER A 61 1.08 -14.11 -6.45
N MET A 62 1.68 -14.27 -5.27
CA MET A 62 1.72 -15.55 -4.57
C MET A 62 0.33 -16.07 -4.20
N ARG A 63 -0.51 -15.20 -3.61
CA ARG A 63 -1.88 -15.55 -3.21
C ARG A 63 -2.70 -16.03 -4.42
N VAL A 64 -2.72 -15.24 -5.49
CA VAL A 64 -3.50 -15.56 -6.70
C VAL A 64 -2.99 -16.84 -7.37
N ALA A 65 -1.67 -17.04 -7.44
CA ALA A 65 -1.12 -18.28 -8.02
C ALA A 65 -1.49 -19.51 -7.18
N ASN A 66 -1.49 -19.39 -5.85
CA ASN A 66 -1.92 -20.46 -4.96
C ASN A 66 -3.42 -20.77 -5.09
N ASP A 67 -4.25 -19.72 -5.12
CA ASP A 67 -5.70 -19.85 -5.29
C ASP A 67 -6.04 -20.49 -6.66
N THR A 68 -5.27 -20.18 -7.70
CA THR A 68 -5.42 -20.79 -9.03
C THR A 68 -5.28 -22.31 -8.98
N ILE A 69 -4.31 -22.83 -8.24
CA ILE A 69 -4.14 -24.29 -8.04
C ILE A 69 -5.38 -24.87 -7.35
N ALA A 70 -5.86 -24.21 -6.29
CA ALA A 70 -7.03 -24.67 -5.54
C ALA A 70 -8.30 -24.71 -6.41
N VAL A 71 -8.53 -23.69 -7.25
CA VAL A 71 -9.66 -23.63 -8.19
C VAL A 71 -9.61 -24.77 -9.20
N MET A 72 -8.41 -25.17 -9.63
CA MET A 72 -8.20 -26.28 -10.58
C MET A 72 -8.18 -27.67 -9.92
N GLY A 73 -8.20 -27.75 -8.58
CA GLY A 73 -8.09 -29.00 -7.83
C GLY A 73 -6.79 -29.76 -8.13
N GLY A 74 -6.86 -31.09 -8.16
CA GLY A 74 -5.69 -31.95 -8.43
C GLY A 74 -4.98 -31.60 -9.74
N SER A 75 -5.73 -31.23 -10.78
CA SER A 75 -5.16 -30.82 -12.08
C SER A 75 -4.27 -29.59 -11.97
N GLY A 76 -4.56 -28.65 -11.06
CA GLY A 76 -3.73 -27.47 -10.82
C GLY A 76 -2.37 -27.80 -10.19
N TYR A 77 -2.28 -28.94 -9.50
CA TYR A 77 -1.04 -29.44 -8.89
C TYR A 77 -0.19 -30.25 -9.87
N MET A 78 -0.80 -30.75 -10.95
CA MET A 78 -0.10 -31.50 -12.00
C MET A 78 0.65 -30.56 -12.95
N LYS A 79 1.71 -31.07 -13.57
CA LYS A 79 2.53 -30.33 -14.55
C LYS A 79 1.89 -30.17 -15.93
N ASP A 80 0.71 -30.76 -16.13
CA ASP A 80 -0.08 -30.61 -17.36
C ASP A 80 -0.56 -29.16 -17.55
N TYR A 81 -0.68 -28.41 -16.46
CA TYR A 81 -1.04 -26.99 -16.46
C TYR A 81 0.05 -26.14 -15.80
N PRO A 82 0.22 -24.88 -16.23
CA PRO A 82 1.29 -24.03 -15.72
C PRO A 82 1.03 -23.48 -14.30
N ALA A 83 -0.08 -23.82 -13.65
CA ALA A 83 -0.49 -23.26 -12.36
C ALA A 83 0.56 -23.51 -11.26
N GLU A 84 1.07 -24.74 -11.13
CA GLU A 84 2.16 -25.08 -10.19
C GLU A 84 3.42 -24.26 -10.45
N ARG A 85 3.77 -24.08 -11.73
CA ARG A 85 4.94 -23.28 -12.14
C ARG A 85 4.74 -21.82 -11.76
N HIS A 86 3.57 -21.25 -12.00
CA HIS A 86 3.27 -19.87 -11.62
C HIS A 86 3.35 -19.65 -10.11
N LEU A 87 2.94 -20.64 -9.28
CA LEU A 87 3.12 -20.56 -7.84
C LEU A 87 4.61 -20.55 -7.47
N ARG A 88 5.42 -21.47 -8.03
CA ARG A 88 6.88 -21.48 -7.79
C ARG A 88 7.54 -20.17 -8.22
N ASP A 89 7.23 -19.68 -9.42
CA ASP A 89 7.79 -18.45 -9.98
C ASP A 89 7.37 -17.23 -9.16
N SER A 90 6.15 -17.21 -8.61
CA SER A 90 5.68 -16.10 -7.76
C SER A 90 6.47 -16.00 -6.44
N ARG A 91 7.03 -17.11 -5.93
CA ARG A 91 7.71 -17.13 -4.63
C ARG A 91 8.98 -16.27 -4.60
N ILE A 92 9.75 -16.24 -5.69
CA ILE A 92 10.98 -15.44 -5.70
C ILE A 92 10.68 -13.94 -5.55
N THR A 93 9.49 -13.51 -5.99
CA THR A 93 9.11 -12.09 -5.99
C THR A 93 8.98 -11.49 -4.59
N THR A 94 8.71 -12.30 -3.58
CA THR A 94 8.64 -11.87 -2.17
C THR A 94 10.01 -11.85 -1.47
N ILE A 95 11.06 -12.35 -2.14
CA ILE A 95 12.39 -12.58 -1.56
C ILE A 95 13.43 -11.63 -2.16
N TYR A 96 13.58 -11.64 -3.49
CA TYR A 96 14.59 -10.83 -4.17
C TYR A 96 14.27 -9.32 -4.12
N GLU A 97 15.26 -8.48 -4.43
CA GLU A 97 15.12 -7.02 -4.44
C GLU A 97 14.52 -6.47 -3.13
N GLY A 98 14.89 -7.10 -2.01
CA GLY A 98 14.36 -6.82 -0.67
C GLY A 98 13.12 -7.64 -0.34
N THR A 99 13.20 -8.44 0.73
CA THR A 99 12.09 -9.28 1.20
C THR A 99 10.85 -8.45 1.53
N SER A 100 9.67 -9.07 1.56
CA SER A 100 8.42 -8.41 1.97
C SER A 100 8.55 -7.64 3.30
N GLN A 101 9.32 -8.18 4.26
CA GLN A 101 9.55 -7.50 5.53
C GLN A 101 10.45 -6.27 5.39
N LEU A 102 11.50 -6.33 4.56
CA LEU A 102 12.34 -5.15 4.28
C LEU A 102 11.55 -4.04 3.59
N GLN A 103 10.65 -4.40 2.67
CA GLN A 103 9.77 -3.45 2.00
C GLN A 103 8.79 -2.79 2.99
N VAL A 104 8.20 -3.58 3.89
CA VAL A 104 7.36 -3.06 4.98
C VAL A 104 8.11 -2.06 5.85
N ILE A 105 9.35 -2.37 6.26
CA ILE A 105 10.20 -1.48 7.06
C ILE A 105 10.52 -0.18 6.31
N ALA A 106 10.78 -0.27 5.01
CA ALA A 106 11.00 0.93 4.18
C ALA A 106 9.73 1.81 4.11
N ALA A 107 8.56 1.19 3.93
CA ALA A 107 7.29 1.90 3.79
C ALA A 107 6.76 2.52 5.10
N VAL A 108 6.90 1.81 6.24
CA VAL A 108 6.27 2.22 7.51
C VAL A 108 6.77 3.59 7.99
N ALA A 109 8.02 3.97 7.66
CA ALA A 109 8.55 5.29 7.98
C ALA A 109 7.72 6.42 7.32
N GLY A 110 7.25 6.22 6.09
CA GLY A 110 6.38 7.18 5.40
C GLY A 110 4.96 7.21 5.97
N VAL A 111 4.47 6.08 6.50
CA VAL A 111 3.17 6.01 7.20
C VAL A 111 3.22 6.80 8.50
N VAL A 112 4.19 6.50 9.37
CA VAL A 112 4.31 7.09 10.72
C VAL A 112 4.69 8.59 10.67
N SER A 113 5.49 9.00 9.68
CA SER A 113 5.89 10.40 9.51
C SER A 113 4.79 11.31 8.96
N GLY A 114 3.63 10.77 8.58
CA GLY A 114 2.51 11.53 8.00
C GLY A 114 2.58 11.71 6.48
N THR A 115 3.63 11.22 5.81
CA THR A 115 3.71 11.27 4.33
C THR A 115 2.54 10.55 3.68
N CYS A 116 2.13 9.39 4.23
CA CYS A 116 0.97 8.65 3.74
C CYS A 116 -0.34 9.42 3.93
N ALA A 117 -0.50 10.13 5.05
CA ALA A 117 -1.67 10.97 5.29
C ALA A 117 -1.78 12.08 4.25
N THR A 118 -0.66 12.75 3.92
CA THR A 118 -0.63 13.77 2.86
C THR A 118 -0.98 13.19 1.48
N VAL A 119 -0.47 12.00 1.13
CA VAL A 119 -0.84 11.34 -0.13
C VAL A 119 -2.35 11.07 -0.19
N LEU A 120 -2.92 10.55 0.90
CA LEU A 120 -4.36 10.25 0.98
C LEU A 120 -5.20 11.53 0.94
N GLU A 121 -4.80 12.57 1.65
CA GLU A 121 -5.48 13.88 1.65
C GLU A 121 -5.56 14.46 0.23
N GLU A 122 -4.43 14.47 -0.50
CA GLU A 122 -4.38 14.94 -1.88
C GLU A 122 -5.24 14.09 -2.83
N LEU A 123 -5.21 12.76 -2.68
CA LEU A 123 -6.02 11.86 -3.51
C LEU A 123 -7.52 11.97 -3.20
N LEU A 124 -7.89 12.30 -1.96
CA LEU A 124 -9.28 12.39 -1.51
C LEU A 124 -9.91 13.76 -1.78
N GLU A 125 -9.12 14.79 -2.11
CA GLU A 125 -9.61 16.15 -2.36
C GLU A 125 -10.67 16.15 -3.45
N LYS A 126 -10.35 15.59 -4.62
CA LYS A 126 -11.26 15.42 -5.75
C LYS A 126 -10.73 14.35 -6.73
N PRO A 127 -11.58 13.83 -7.62
CA PRO A 127 -11.12 12.99 -8.72
C PRO A 127 -10.12 13.72 -9.62
N THR A 128 -9.26 12.96 -10.28
CA THR A 128 -8.27 13.45 -11.25
C THR A 128 -8.93 14.07 -12.48
N THR A 129 -10.13 13.60 -12.85
CA THR A 129 -10.79 13.91 -14.13
C THR A 129 -12.05 14.75 -14.01
N THR A 130 -12.56 15.01 -12.80
CA THR A 130 -13.79 15.77 -12.57
C THR A 130 -13.64 16.73 -11.40
N ASP A 131 -14.51 17.73 -11.31
CA ASP A 131 -14.44 18.75 -10.26
C ASP A 131 -14.87 18.24 -8.87
N ALA A 132 -15.63 17.14 -8.81
CA ALA A 132 -16.12 16.55 -7.57
C ALA A 132 -16.38 15.04 -7.70
N TRP A 133 -16.41 14.37 -6.55
CA TRP A 133 -16.86 12.98 -6.44
C TRP A 133 -18.35 12.86 -6.74
N GLY A 134 -18.72 12.02 -7.71
CA GLY A 134 -20.12 11.77 -8.06
C GLY A 134 -20.93 11.13 -6.92
N PRO A 135 -22.27 11.20 -6.95
CA PRO A 135 -23.15 10.80 -5.85
C PRO A 135 -23.02 9.32 -5.45
N GLU A 136 -22.65 8.44 -6.38
CA GLU A 136 -22.42 7.02 -6.07
C GLU A 136 -21.05 6.73 -5.46
N ILE A 137 -20.08 7.61 -5.66
CA ILE A 137 -18.69 7.45 -5.19
C ILE A 137 -18.49 8.20 -3.86
N ALA A 138 -19.16 9.34 -3.66
CA ALA A 138 -19.04 10.15 -2.44
C ALA A 138 -19.23 9.33 -1.13
N PRO A 139 -20.19 8.39 -1.01
CA PRO A 139 -20.28 7.55 0.19
C PRO A 139 -19.07 6.65 0.42
N LEU A 140 -18.43 6.17 -0.66
CA LEU A 140 -17.19 5.39 -0.58
C LEU A 140 -16.02 6.25 -0.12
N ILE A 141 -15.96 7.51 -0.55
CA ILE A 141 -14.95 8.48 -0.11
C ILE A 141 -15.07 8.74 1.38
N GLU A 142 -16.29 8.91 1.91
CA GLU A 142 -16.50 9.08 3.35
C GLU A 142 -16.07 7.84 4.15
N GLN A 143 -16.36 6.64 3.65
CA GLN A 143 -15.85 5.40 4.24
C GLN A 143 -14.31 5.33 4.22
N ILE A 144 -13.66 5.82 3.16
CA ILE A 144 -12.20 5.89 3.11
C ILE A 144 -11.68 6.91 4.13
N ARG A 145 -12.32 8.07 4.28
CA ARG A 145 -11.94 9.09 5.28
C ARG A 145 -12.01 8.55 6.71
N GLU A 146 -13.04 7.76 7.03
CA GLU A 146 -13.13 7.03 8.31
C GLU A 146 -11.91 6.12 8.50
N GLY A 147 -11.56 5.35 7.47
CA GLY A 147 -10.36 4.50 7.48
C GLY A 147 -9.06 5.30 7.66
N VAL A 148 -8.95 6.51 7.08
CA VAL A 148 -7.81 7.41 7.30
C VAL A 148 -7.73 7.86 8.77
N ALA A 149 -8.86 8.17 9.40
CA ALA A 149 -8.90 8.53 10.81
C ALA A 149 -8.41 7.37 11.70
N ILE A 150 -8.91 6.16 11.45
CA ILE A 150 -8.48 4.93 12.15
C ILE A 150 -6.98 4.68 11.97
N MET A 151 -6.46 4.86 10.76
CA MET A 151 -5.02 4.75 10.52
C MET A 151 -4.23 5.80 11.31
N GLY A 152 -4.75 7.02 11.41
CA GLY A 152 -4.17 8.09 12.23
C GLY A 152 -4.09 7.70 13.71
N GLU A 153 -5.18 7.17 14.28
CA GLU A 153 -5.19 6.65 15.66
C GLU A 153 -4.16 5.54 15.87
N CYS A 154 -4.06 4.59 14.93
CA CYS A 154 -3.06 3.54 14.98
C CYS A 154 -1.62 4.08 14.95
N VAL A 155 -1.36 5.12 14.13
CA VAL A 155 -0.06 5.77 14.05
C VAL A 155 0.29 6.47 15.37
N GLU A 156 -0.63 7.24 15.94
CA GLU A 156 -0.40 7.94 17.20
C GLU A 156 -0.22 6.97 18.37
N PHE A 157 -1.02 5.91 18.44
CA PHE A 157 -0.83 4.85 19.41
C PHE A 157 0.54 4.17 19.25
N THR A 158 0.93 3.85 18.02
CA THR A 158 2.24 3.22 17.77
C THR A 158 3.40 4.12 18.20
N LYS A 159 3.29 5.45 18.04
CA LYS A 159 4.29 6.42 18.49
C LYS A 159 4.37 6.53 20.02
N SER A 160 3.30 6.24 20.74
CA SER A 160 3.30 6.27 22.21
C SER A 160 3.88 5.01 22.84
N GLN A 161 4.03 3.93 22.07
CA GLN A 161 4.66 2.68 22.53
C GLN A 161 6.19 2.78 22.53
N LEU A 162 6.82 2.03 23.44
CA LEU A 162 8.27 1.94 23.57
C LEU A 162 8.86 0.73 22.81
N GLY A 163 10.18 0.75 22.63
CA GLY A 163 10.93 -0.39 22.11
C GLY A 163 10.60 -0.75 20.65
N GLN A 164 10.53 -2.05 20.37
CA GLN A 164 10.38 -2.59 19.01
C GLN A 164 8.91 -2.72 18.57
N TYR A 165 7.96 -2.13 19.30
CA TYR A 165 6.52 -2.27 19.00
C TYR A 165 6.17 -1.81 17.58
N LYS A 166 6.74 -0.69 17.14
CA LYS A 166 6.56 -0.18 15.78
C LYS A 166 6.94 -1.24 14.74
N ASP A 167 8.04 -1.95 14.94
CA ASP A 167 8.52 -2.95 13.98
C ASP A 167 7.65 -4.21 14.00
N LEU A 168 7.10 -4.56 15.17
CA LEU A 168 6.11 -5.64 15.33
C LEU A 168 4.81 -5.37 14.57
N VAL A 169 4.32 -4.12 14.59
CA VAL A 169 3.05 -3.76 13.94
C VAL A 169 3.21 -3.15 12.55
N ALA A 170 4.44 -2.93 12.08
CA ALA A 170 4.74 -2.23 10.84
C ALA A 170 3.95 -2.75 9.64
N ARG A 171 3.84 -4.08 9.51
CA ARG A 171 3.07 -4.69 8.41
C ARG A 171 1.60 -4.31 8.44
N LYS A 172 0.99 -4.30 9.63
CA LYS A 172 -0.43 -3.97 9.81
C LYS A 172 -0.71 -2.52 9.42
N LEU A 173 0.14 -1.59 9.85
CA LEU A 173 0.07 -0.17 9.46
C LEU A 173 0.20 0.01 7.94
N VAL A 174 1.19 -0.68 7.33
CA VAL A 174 1.43 -0.62 5.88
C VAL A 174 0.26 -1.23 5.09
N ASP A 175 -0.32 -2.34 5.56
CA ASP A 175 -1.47 -2.98 4.94
C ASP A 175 -2.70 -2.06 4.98
N ILE A 176 -2.99 -1.40 6.11
CA ILE A 176 -4.07 -0.40 6.22
C ILE A 176 -3.85 0.73 5.20
N ALA A 177 -2.65 1.31 5.18
CA ALA A 177 -2.31 2.39 4.26
C ALA A 177 -2.50 2.00 2.78
N ILE A 178 -2.07 0.79 2.40
CA ILE A 178 -2.23 0.27 1.04
C ILE A 178 -3.71 0.07 0.68
N VAL A 179 -4.52 -0.45 1.61
CA VAL A 179 -5.96 -0.61 1.39
C VAL A 179 -6.62 0.72 1.06
N LEU A 180 -6.32 1.76 1.85
CA LEU A 180 -6.89 3.10 1.69
C LEU A 180 -6.44 3.77 0.40
N ILE A 181 -5.14 3.69 0.06
CA ILE A 181 -4.61 4.24 -1.19
C ILE A 181 -5.25 3.54 -2.40
N VAL A 182 -5.34 2.21 -2.39
CA VAL A 182 -5.96 1.47 -3.50
C VAL A 182 -7.46 1.78 -3.59
N ALA A 183 -8.16 1.96 -2.46
CA ALA A 183 -9.57 2.28 -2.44
C ALA A 183 -9.86 3.64 -3.12
N VAL A 184 -9.09 4.68 -2.81
CA VAL A 184 -9.27 5.99 -3.45
C VAL A 184 -8.90 5.95 -4.92
N LEU A 185 -7.85 5.20 -5.32
CA LEU A 185 -7.50 5.02 -6.74
C LEU A 185 -8.59 4.26 -7.53
N PHE A 186 -9.27 3.30 -6.91
CA PHE A 186 -10.41 2.63 -7.54
C PHE A 186 -11.62 3.56 -7.69
N CYS A 187 -11.86 4.41 -6.70
CA CYS A 187 -12.89 5.45 -6.79
C CYS A 187 -12.57 6.46 -7.90
N ASP A 188 -11.30 6.89 -8.00
CA ASP A 188 -10.83 7.81 -9.04
C ASP A 188 -11.04 7.23 -10.44
N HIS A 189 -10.60 5.98 -10.64
CA HIS A 189 -10.80 5.28 -11.92
C HIS A 189 -12.28 5.14 -12.29
N ALA A 190 -13.16 4.93 -11.31
CA ALA A 190 -14.61 4.84 -11.52
C ALA A 190 -15.22 6.21 -11.85
N ALA A 191 -14.65 7.30 -11.36
CA ALA A 191 -15.08 8.66 -11.67
C ALA A 191 -14.68 9.12 -13.08
N SER A 192 -13.63 8.53 -13.67
CA SER A 192 -13.13 8.92 -14.99
C SER A 192 -13.99 8.48 -16.18
N ASP A 193 -14.80 7.43 -16.02
CA ASP A 193 -15.62 6.89 -17.11
C ASP A 193 -17.12 6.98 -16.75
N GLN A 194 -17.93 7.52 -17.66
CA GLN A 194 -19.39 7.60 -17.49
C GLN A 194 -20.14 6.50 -18.24
N ASP A 195 -19.41 5.56 -18.84
CA ASP A 195 -19.95 4.47 -19.65
C ASP A 195 -20.07 3.16 -18.83
N ASP A 196 -20.33 2.06 -19.54
CA ASP A 196 -20.38 0.72 -18.95
C ASP A 196 -19.08 0.30 -18.24
N TRP A 197 -17.95 0.86 -18.65
CA TRP A 197 -16.66 0.60 -18.02
C TRP A 197 -16.56 1.30 -16.66
N GLY A 198 -17.04 2.54 -16.57
CA GLY A 198 -17.19 3.27 -15.30
C GLY A 198 -18.03 2.51 -14.29
N ARG A 199 -19.18 1.98 -14.71
CA ARG A 199 -20.05 1.16 -13.86
C ARG A 199 -19.33 -0.09 -13.32
N LYS A 200 -18.55 -0.79 -14.16
CA LYS A 200 -17.76 -1.97 -13.73
C LYS A 200 -16.69 -1.60 -12.71
N LYS A 201 -15.97 -0.49 -12.95
CA LYS A 201 -14.95 0.02 -12.02
C LYS A 201 -15.55 0.42 -10.67
N LEU A 202 -16.73 1.03 -10.68
CA LEU A 202 -17.47 1.34 -9.46
C LEU A 202 -17.82 0.07 -8.67
N THR A 203 -18.25 -1.00 -9.34
CA THR A 203 -18.49 -2.29 -8.68
C THR A 203 -17.22 -2.84 -8.03
N VAL A 204 -16.06 -2.72 -8.69
CA VAL A 204 -14.77 -3.12 -8.13
C VAL A 204 -14.42 -2.28 -6.89
N ALA A 205 -14.63 -0.97 -6.92
CA ALA A 205 -14.40 -0.09 -5.78
C ALA A 205 -15.30 -0.46 -4.58
N LYS A 206 -16.61 -0.67 -4.83
CA LYS A 206 -17.58 -1.11 -3.82
C LYS A 206 -17.16 -2.45 -3.20
N HIS A 207 -16.80 -3.44 -4.02
CA HIS A 207 -16.37 -4.76 -3.55
C HIS A 207 -15.07 -4.69 -2.74
N TRP A 208 -14.10 -3.88 -3.19
CA TRP A 208 -12.84 -3.69 -2.48
C TRP A 208 -13.06 -3.19 -1.06
N LEU A 209 -13.86 -2.13 -0.90
CA LEU A 209 -14.17 -1.57 0.42
C LEU A 209 -14.95 -2.54 1.30
N ALA A 210 -15.98 -3.19 0.74
CA ALA A 210 -16.76 -4.18 1.48
C ALA A 210 -15.90 -5.32 2.03
N TRP A 211 -14.88 -5.76 1.28
CA TRP A 211 -13.96 -6.80 1.73
C TRP A 211 -12.89 -6.26 2.68
N LYS A 212 -12.25 -5.13 2.34
CA LYS A 212 -11.00 -4.70 2.97
C LYS A 212 -11.19 -3.80 4.17
N MET A 213 -12.28 -3.05 4.27
CA MET A 213 -12.54 -2.20 5.44
C MET A 213 -12.66 -3.00 6.74
N PRO A 214 -13.38 -4.15 6.79
CA PRO A 214 -13.37 -5.00 7.97
C PRO A 214 -11.97 -5.50 8.34
N CYS A 215 -11.11 -5.80 7.35
CA CYS A 215 -9.72 -6.14 7.62
C CYS A 215 -8.95 -4.96 8.22
N CYS A 216 -9.18 -3.72 7.77
CA CYS A 216 -8.57 -2.54 8.38
C CYS A 216 -8.96 -2.40 9.85
N HIS A 217 -10.24 -2.61 10.19
CA HIS A 217 -10.70 -2.55 11.58
C HIS A 217 -10.05 -3.62 12.45
N MET A 218 -9.99 -4.86 11.96
CA MET A 218 -9.30 -5.97 12.65
C MET A 218 -7.81 -5.65 12.86
N LEU A 219 -7.12 -5.12 11.85
CA LEU A 219 -5.72 -4.74 11.96
C LEU A 219 -5.52 -3.58 12.94
N ALA A 220 -6.43 -2.61 12.93
CA ALA A 220 -6.42 -1.48 13.86
C ALA A 220 -6.59 -1.97 15.31
N GLU A 221 -7.55 -2.85 15.57
CA GLU A 221 -7.76 -3.45 16.89
C GLU A 221 -6.49 -4.18 17.38
N GLN A 222 -5.84 -4.96 16.51
CA GLN A 222 -4.57 -5.60 16.84
C GLN A 222 -3.46 -4.57 17.17
N ILE A 223 -3.37 -3.46 16.43
CA ILE A 223 -2.39 -2.41 16.70
C ILE A 223 -2.69 -1.71 18.03
N LEU A 224 -3.96 -1.39 18.30
CA LEU A 224 -4.39 -0.64 19.47
C LEU A 224 -4.40 -1.50 20.75
N SER A 225 -4.36 -2.83 20.62
CA SER A 225 -4.26 -3.74 21.77
C SER A 225 -2.99 -3.56 22.61
N GLY A 226 -1.91 -3.02 22.02
CA GLY A 226 -0.61 -2.92 22.69
C GLY A 226 0.05 -4.28 22.96
N ASN A 227 -0.46 -5.39 22.42
CA ASN A 227 0.10 -6.71 22.69
C ASN A 227 1.52 -6.82 22.09
N ALA A 228 2.51 -6.87 22.99
CA ALA A 228 3.93 -7.07 22.69
C ALA A 228 4.48 -8.39 23.25
N GLU A 229 3.61 -9.34 23.62
CA GLU A 229 4.00 -10.62 24.25
C GLU A 229 4.99 -11.40 23.39
N ILE A 230 4.87 -11.34 22.05
CA ILE A 230 5.83 -12.03 21.17
C ILE A 230 7.27 -11.52 21.30
N ILE A 231 7.45 -10.26 21.73
CA ILE A 231 8.76 -9.67 22.02
C ILE A 231 9.15 -9.99 23.46
N ASN A 232 8.23 -9.78 24.40
CA ASN A 232 8.52 -9.88 25.83
C ASN A 232 8.74 -11.33 26.30
N GLU A 233 8.05 -12.29 25.68
CA GLU A 233 8.04 -13.71 26.00
C GLU A 233 8.73 -14.56 24.92
N PHE A 234 9.61 -13.96 24.11
CA PHE A 234 10.22 -14.63 22.96
C PHE A 234 10.88 -15.97 23.34
N GLU A 235 11.68 -15.98 24.41
CA GLU A 235 12.36 -17.21 24.88
C GLU A 235 11.37 -18.31 25.25
N THR A 236 10.27 -17.94 25.92
CA THR A 236 9.19 -18.86 26.29
C THR A 236 8.47 -19.42 25.06
N LEU A 237 8.22 -18.58 24.05
CA LEU A 237 7.48 -18.95 22.84
C LEU A 237 8.32 -19.73 21.82
N ALA A 238 9.58 -19.34 21.63
CA ALA A 238 10.50 -19.98 20.70
C ALA A 238 11.00 -21.33 21.24
N GLY A 239 11.09 -21.45 22.57
CA GLY A 239 11.71 -22.59 23.22
C GLY A 239 13.22 -22.63 23.01
N PRO A 240 13.92 -23.54 23.70
CA PRO A 240 15.36 -23.69 23.57
C PRO A 240 15.73 -24.16 22.15
N VAL A 241 16.83 -23.66 21.61
CA VAL A 241 17.40 -24.15 20.35
C VAL A 241 17.74 -25.65 20.54
N PRO A 242 17.24 -26.55 19.68
CA PRO A 242 17.59 -27.97 19.77
C PRO A 242 19.10 -28.14 19.68
N VAL A 243 19.71 -28.79 20.67
CA VAL A 243 21.12 -29.16 20.63
C VAL A 243 21.22 -30.38 19.71
N VAL A 244 21.98 -30.26 18.63
CA VAL A 244 22.26 -31.40 17.75
C VAL A 244 23.31 -32.26 18.45
N GLU A 245 22.92 -33.47 18.88
CA GLU A 245 23.84 -34.52 19.35
C GLU A 245 24.61 -35.16 18.18
#